data_AF-J3JH13-F1
#
_entry.id   AF-J3JH13-F1
#
_cell.length_a   1.000
_cell.length_b   1.000
_cell.length_c   1.000
_cell.angle_alpha   90.00
_cell.angle_beta   90.00
_cell.angle_gamma   90.00
#
_symmetry.space_group_name_H-M   'P 1'
#
loop_
_entity.id
_entity.type
_entity.pdbx_description
1 polymer ?
#
loop_
_entity_poly.entity_id
_entity_poly.type
_entity_poly.pdbx_seq_one_letter_code
_entity_poly.pdbx_strand_id
1 'polypeptide(L)'
;MIAIVVSRADSASEHIGEQLLACADWTEHTDESLPESDGGGVVYRTGDDGTGAPAFELRTFDRIHVELDGVDDAFDDPDLLFFVSRHSGDTGPLLTAHFTGNFGEANYGGEAGALARAAPGAQKALVAAFEEYAPDRYDVGIECTHHGPSVMDVPSMFVELGSGESEWEDEAGARAVAEAVLAVEGVAADASPHHLVGFGGGHYVPRPTRIVGETAWSVGHIAADWQLDELAELGDADARRDVVAQVFEQSAAEYAVVDGDKPDLKALVDELGYRVVSETWVREVDDRPLDLVAELESELTPVDEGLRFGVDSEERAEFSVVDLPSELLEEAQAVDADATRETVESYTVAFETDHNGSRAAGRAAVHEESDYDALVDSLVELLATDTEKYDSVERDGDVVVARERAFDPGKAATLGVPEGPAFGKLAAGHAVEVNGSRIPPESVRTEQTHRFPV
;
A
#
# COMPACT_ATOMS: atom_id res chain seq x y z
N MET A 1 24.57 1.93 -12.91
CA MET A 1 24.10 2.69 -14.09
C MET A 1 22.74 2.22 -14.59
N ILE A 2 21.85 3.14 -14.98
CA ILE A 2 20.54 2.88 -15.62
C ILE A 2 20.69 3.01 -17.15
N ALA A 3 20.45 1.92 -17.88
CA ALA A 3 20.45 1.88 -19.33
C ALA A 3 19.12 2.39 -19.90
N ILE A 4 19.16 3.28 -20.88
CA ILE A 4 17.98 3.84 -21.56
C ILE A 4 17.99 3.43 -23.03
N VAL A 5 16.94 2.73 -23.46
CA VAL A 5 16.75 2.23 -24.81
C VAL A 5 15.75 3.11 -25.56
N VAL A 6 16.24 3.83 -26.56
CA VAL A 6 15.42 4.60 -27.52
C VAL A 6 15.30 3.81 -28.83
N SER A 7 14.13 3.79 -29.45
CA SER A 7 13.92 3.13 -30.76
C SER A 7 13.57 4.14 -31.85
N ARG A 8 14.25 4.06 -33.00
CA ARG A 8 13.90 4.79 -34.23
C ARG A 8 12.64 4.26 -34.93
N ALA A 9 12.12 3.11 -34.47
CA ALA A 9 10.86 2.56 -34.96
C ALA A 9 9.63 3.08 -34.18
N ASP A 10 9.85 3.91 -33.16
CA ASP A 10 8.81 4.46 -32.30
C ASP A 10 8.99 5.99 -32.14
N SER A 11 8.06 6.74 -32.71
CA SER A 11 8.08 8.21 -32.66
C SER A 11 7.95 8.77 -31.25
N ALA A 12 7.23 8.11 -30.33
CA ALA A 12 7.16 8.57 -28.94
C ALA A 12 8.50 8.36 -28.25
N SER A 13 9.15 7.22 -28.52
CA SER A 13 10.48 6.90 -27.99
C SER A 13 11.53 7.91 -28.44
N GLU A 14 11.58 8.25 -29.73
CA GLU A 14 12.50 9.29 -30.24
C GLU A 14 12.23 10.63 -29.54
N HIS A 15 10.96 11.00 -29.38
CA HIS A 15 10.57 12.25 -28.74
C HIS A 15 10.94 12.29 -27.24
N ILE A 16 10.72 11.20 -26.50
CA ILE A 16 11.18 11.08 -25.10
C ILE A 16 12.71 11.17 -25.04
N GLY A 17 13.41 10.51 -25.97
CA GLY A 17 14.88 10.60 -26.10
C GLY A 17 15.37 12.04 -26.31
N GLU A 18 14.71 12.82 -27.16
CA GLU A 18 14.99 14.24 -27.34
C GLU A 18 14.80 15.03 -26.04
N GLN A 19 13.72 14.77 -25.30
CA GLN A 19 13.46 15.44 -24.02
C GLN A 19 14.45 15.03 -22.93
N LEU A 20 14.87 13.76 -22.86
CA LEU A 20 15.93 13.30 -21.95
C LEU A 20 17.21 14.09 -22.17
N LEU A 21 17.64 14.23 -23.43
CA LEU A 21 18.83 15.01 -23.80
C LEU A 21 18.68 16.51 -23.49
N ALA A 22 17.46 17.03 -23.44
CA ALA A 22 17.17 18.42 -23.11
C ALA A 22 17.06 18.70 -21.60
N CYS A 23 16.77 17.69 -20.77
CA CYS A 23 16.50 17.85 -19.33
C CYS A 23 17.75 17.77 -18.45
N ALA A 24 18.88 17.26 -18.95
CA ALA A 24 20.13 17.15 -18.21
C ALA A 24 21.36 17.47 -19.06
N ASP A 25 22.52 17.60 -18.40
CA ASP A 25 23.80 17.80 -19.07
C ASP A 25 24.39 16.44 -19.51
N TRP A 26 24.15 16.05 -20.75
CA TRP A 26 24.68 14.81 -21.33
C TRP A 26 26.03 15.00 -22.00
N THR A 27 26.91 14.01 -21.85
CA THR A 27 28.17 13.91 -22.59
C THR A 27 28.04 12.93 -23.74
N GLU A 28 28.35 13.38 -24.94
CA GLU A 28 28.38 12.55 -26.16
C GLU A 28 29.64 11.69 -26.21
N HIS A 29 29.47 10.41 -26.52
CA HIS A 29 30.54 9.46 -26.77
C HIS A 29 30.31 8.71 -28.09
N THR A 30 31.38 8.16 -28.66
CA THR A 30 31.29 7.30 -29.85
C THR A 30 31.68 5.87 -29.48
N ASP A 31 30.77 4.93 -29.73
CA ASP A 31 30.99 3.49 -29.58
C ASP A 31 31.06 2.82 -30.96
N GLU A 32 32.27 2.41 -31.36
CA GLU A 32 32.50 1.71 -32.64
C GLU A 32 32.46 0.17 -32.50
N SER A 33 32.20 -0.36 -31.30
CA SER A 33 32.17 -1.79 -31.04
C SER A 33 30.88 -2.47 -31.51
N LEU A 34 29.80 -1.70 -31.62
CA LEU A 34 28.48 -2.13 -32.08
C LEU A 34 28.04 -1.34 -33.32
N PRO A 35 27.17 -1.92 -34.19
CA PRO A 35 26.51 -1.16 -35.25
C PRO A 35 25.60 -0.05 -34.70
N GLU A 36 25.47 1.07 -35.43
CA GLU A 36 24.55 2.18 -35.07
C GLU A 36 23.08 1.74 -35.01
N SER A 37 22.72 0.71 -35.77
CA SER A 37 21.38 0.10 -35.74
C SER A 37 21.08 -0.67 -34.45
N ASP A 38 22.12 -1.07 -33.73
CA ASP A 38 22.05 -1.91 -32.52
C ASP A 38 22.68 -1.20 -31.31
N GLY A 39 22.49 0.13 -31.20
CA GLY A 39 22.91 0.91 -30.04
C GLY A 39 24.38 1.33 -30.02
N GLY A 40 25.13 1.11 -31.10
CA GLY A 40 26.46 1.70 -31.30
C GLY A 40 26.40 3.11 -31.89
N GLY A 41 27.54 3.63 -32.35
CA GLY A 41 27.62 4.98 -32.91
C GLY A 41 27.62 6.03 -31.80
N VAL A 42 26.68 6.97 -31.84
CA VAL A 42 26.59 8.03 -30.82
C VAL A 42 25.82 7.52 -29.60
N VAL A 43 26.46 7.60 -28.44
CA VAL A 43 25.85 7.25 -27.14
C VAL A 43 25.98 8.41 -26.17
N TYR A 44 25.05 8.56 -25.24
CA TYR A 44 25.05 9.67 -24.30
C TYR A 44 25.15 9.18 -22.87
N ARG A 45 25.95 9.86 -22.05
CA ARG A 45 26.12 9.53 -20.63
C ARG A 45 25.91 10.76 -19.75
N THR A 46 25.27 10.59 -18.60
CA THR A 46 25.10 11.67 -17.61
C THR A 46 25.08 11.13 -16.18
N GLY A 47 25.18 12.03 -15.21
CA GLY A 47 25.20 11.75 -13.77
C GLY A 47 26.46 11.06 -13.26
N ASP A 48 26.48 10.79 -11.95
CA ASP A 48 27.52 10.02 -11.25
C ASP A 48 26.79 9.10 -10.26
N ASP A 49 26.87 7.79 -10.48
CA ASP A 49 26.21 6.79 -9.63
C ASP A 49 26.87 6.62 -8.24
N GLY A 50 27.82 7.50 -7.90
CA GLY A 50 28.56 7.48 -6.64
C GLY A 50 29.78 6.56 -6.67
N THR A 51 29.98 5.82 -7.76
CA THR A 51 31.16 4.97 -8.00
C THR A 51 32.16 5.62 -8.96
N GLY A 52 31.80 6.77 -9.55
CA GLY A 52 32.53 7.40 -10.64
C GLY A 52 32.19 6.85 -12.02
N ALA A 53 31.14 6.03 -12.12
CA ALA A 53 30.54 5.60 -13.38
C ALA A 53 29.32 6.51 -13.69
N PRO A 54 28.87 6.59 -14.96
CA PRO A 54 27.69 7.39 -15.28
C PRO A 54 26.45 6.80 -14.61
N ALA A 55 25.58 7.67 -14.11
CA ALA A 55 24.29 7.24 -13.59
C ALA A 55 23.38 6.71 -14.70
N PHE A 56 23.46 7.30 -15.91
CA PHE A 56 22.65 6.91 -17.05
C PHE A 56 23.48 6.76 -18.32
N GLU A 57 23.09 5.81 -19.17
CA GLU A 57 23.56 5.67 -20.54
C GLU A 57 22.39 5.53 -21.50
N LEU A 58 22.29 6.41 -22.50
CA LEU A 58 21.26 6.38 -23.53
C LEU A 58 21.83 5.87 -24.85
N ARG A 59 21.19 4.85 -25.41
CA ARG A 59 21.50 4.27 -26.72
C ARG A 59 20.25 4.21 -27.61
N THR A 60 20.46 4.32 -28.91
CA THR A 60 19.38 4.33 -29.91
C THR A 60 19.48 3.12 -30.84
N PHE A 61 18.36 2.43 -31.02
CA PHE A 61 18.22 1.19 -31.79
C PHE A 61 17.26 1.37 -32.97
N ASP A 62 17.47 0.65 -34.07
CA ASP A 62 16.60 0.75 -35.25
C ASP A 62 15.31 -0.10 -35.12
N ARG A 63 15.35 -1.16 -34.32
CA ARG A 63 14.24 -2.11 -34.14
C ARG A 63 13.31 -1.66 -33.01
N ILE A 64 12.05 -2.06 -33.08
CA ILE A 64 11.04 -1.79 -32.03
C ILE A 64 11.42 -2.54 -30.75
N HIS A 65 11.20 -1.92 -29.58
CA HIS A 65 11.69 -2.40 -28.28
C HIS A 65 11.28 -3.84 -27.97
N VAL A 66 10.05 -4.22 -28.31
CA VAL A 66 9.51 -5.55 -28.01
C VAL A 66 10.28 -6.70 -28.67
N GLU A 67 11.07 -6.43 -29.71
CA GLU A 67 11.89 -7.41 -30.44
C GLU A 67 13.37 -7.43 -29.99
N LEU A 68 13.72 -6.74 -28.91
CA LEU A 68 15.09 -6.54 -28.45
C LEU A 68 15.47 -7.46 -27.28
N ASP A 69 15.31 -8.79 -27.43
CA ASP A 69 15.88 -9.74 -26.47
C ASP A 69 17.41 -9.60 -26.41
N GLY A 70 17.98 -9.64 -25.20
CA GLY A 70 19.42 -9.48 -24.93
C GLY A 70 19.96 -8.08 -25.19
N VAL A 71 19.13 -7.03 -25.13
CA VAL A 71 19.56 -5.64 -25.40
C VAL A 71 20.51 -5.08 -24.35
N ASP A 72 20.51 -5.64 -23.16
CA ASP A 72 21.38 -5.31 -22.05
C ASP A 72 22.86 -5.58 -22.37
N ASP A 73 23.18 -6.56 -23.23
CA ASP A 73 24.53 -6.80 -23.76
C ASP A 73 25.12 -5.59 -24.52
N ALA A 74 24.28 -4.64 -24.95
CA ALA A 74 24.74 -3.43 -25.61
C ALA A 74 25.33 -2.41 -24.63
N PHE A 75 25.17 -2.61 -23.32
CA PHE A 75 25.59 -1.70 -22.27
C PHE A 75 26.70 -2.32 -21.41
N ASP A 76 27.48 -1.49 -20.72
CA ASP A 76 28.53 -1.94 -19.80
C ASP A 76 27.94 -2.14 -18.39
N ASP A 77 27.48 -3.37 -18.11
CA ASP A 77 27.00 -3.83 -16.80
C ASP A 77 25.93 -2.92 -16.15
N PRO A 78 24.77 -2.72 -16.78
CA PRO A 78 23.72 -1.89 -16.20
C PRO A 78 23.04 -2.57 -15.01
N ASP A 79 22.64 -1.78 -14.00
CA ASP A 79 21.87 -2.27 -12.85
C ASP A 79 20.36 -2.37 -13.15
N LEU A 80 19.91 -1.60 -14.14
CA LEU A 80 18.50 -1.42 -14.50
C LEU A 80 18.42 -0.96 -15.96
N LEU A 81 17.37 -1.37 -16.68
CA LEU A 81 17.14 -0.99 -18.06
C LEU A 81 15.71 -0.47 -18.30
N PHE A 82 15.61 0.70 -18.91
CA PHE A 82 14.34 1.32 -19.28
C PHE A 82 14.17 1.37 -20.80
N PHE A 83 13.05 0.82 -21.26
CA PHE A 83 12.54 1.05 -22.59
C PHE A 83 11.62 2.26 -22.56
N VAL A 84 12.09 3.42 -23.04
CA VAL A 84 11.21 4.58 -23.21
C VAL A 84 10.40 4.39 -24.48
N SER A 85 9.09 4.22 -24.36
CA SER A 85 8.24 3.67 -25.42
C SER A 85 6.91 4.41 -25.51
N ARG A 86 6.17 4.20 -26.59
CA ARG A 86 4.76 4.55 -26.66
C ARG A 86 3.90 3.51 -25.94
N HIS A 87 2.88 3.99 -25.26
CA HIS A 87 1.68 3.19 -25.00
C HIS A 87 0.67 3.45 -26.13
N SER A 88 -0.02 2.40 -26.62
CA SER A 88 -1.07 2.53 -27.64
C SER A 88 -2.39 1.93 -27.17
N GLY A 89 -3.40 2.79 -27.00
CA GLY A 89 -4.70 2.36 -26.50
C GLY A 89 -5.77 3.46 -26.50
N ASP A 90 -6.97 3.11 -26.04
CA ASP A 90 -8.12 4.02 -25.96
C ASP A 90 -8.30 4.62 -24.55
N THR A 91 -7.18 4.96 -23.88
CA THR A 91 -7.16 5.48 -22.50
C THR A 91 -7.11 7.00 -22.37
N GLY A 92 -6.80 7.71 -23.45
CA GLY A 92 -6.47 9.15 -23.39
C GLY A 92 -5.03 9.38 -22.93
N PRO A 93 -4.70 10.58 -22.41
CA PRO A 93 -3.35 10.88 -21.93
C PRO A 93 -3.00 10.07 -20.68
N LEU A 94 -1.96 9.24 -20.79
CA LEU A 94 -1.57 8.28 -19.76
C LEU A 94 -0.05 8.13 -19.73
N LEU A 95 0.54 8.17 -18.55
CA LEU A 95 1.92 7.74 -18.31
C LEU A 95 1.89 6.40 -17.56
N THR A 96 2.57 5.40 -18.10
CA THR A 96 2.56 4.03 -17.54
C THR A 96 3.95 3.44 -17.42
N ALA A 97 4.07 2.43 -16.57
CA ALA A 97 5.22 1.56 -16.53
C ALA A 97 4.80 0.10 -16.29
N HIS A 98 5.47 -0.85 -16.93
CA HIS A 98 5.22 -2.28 -16.76
C HIS A 98 6.43 -3.14 -17.07
N PHE A 99 6.40 -4.36 -16.54
CA PHE A 99 7.39 -5.38 -16.82
C PHE A 99 7.00 -6.22 -18.04
N THR A 100 7.99 -6.82 -18.68
CA THR A 100 7.79 -7.62 -19.88
C THR A 100 7.80 -9.12 -19.59
N GLY A 101 7.09 -9.86 -20.43
CA GLY A 101 6.97 -11.30 -20.32
C GLY A 101 5.69 -11.85 -20.92
N ASN A 102 5.71 -13.14 -21.22
CA ASN A 102 4.58 -13.87 -21.79
C ASN A 102 4.22 -15.05 -20.89
N PHE A 103 2.99 -15.08 -20.38
CA PHE A 103 2.47 -16.21 -19.58
C PHE A 103 2.07 -17.41 -20.44
N GLY A 104 1.82 -17.18 -21.74
CA GLY A 104 1.49 -18.18 -22.74
C GLY A 104 2.34 -17.99 -24.00
N GLU A 105 1.70 -17.87 -25.18
CA GLU A 105 2.40 -17.66 -26.45
C GLU A 105 3.01 -16.25 -26.56
N ALA A 106 4.20 -16.16 -27.15
CA ALA A 106 4.91 -14.89 -27.38
C ALA A 106 4.52 -14.28 -28.75
N ASN A 107 3.37 -13.60 -28.80
CA ASN A 107 2.87 -12.99 -30.04
C ASN A 107 3.58 -11.68 -30.41
N TYR A 108 4.18 -11.00 -29.43
CA TYR A 108 4.76 -9.68 -29.57
C TYR A 108 6.16 -9.63 -28.94
N GLY A 109 7.04 -10.52 -29.38
CA GLY A 109 8.42 -10.63 -28.91
C GLY A 109 8.59 -11.43 -27.61
N GLY A 110 9.84 -11.75 -27.29
CA GLY A 110 10.20 -12.64 -26.18
C GLY A 110 9.93 -14.12 -26.49
N GLU A 111 10.02 -14.93 -25.44
CA GLU A 111 9.77 -16.37 -25.46
C GLU A 111 8.46 -16.72 -24.74
N ALA A 112 7.85 -17.83 -25.14
CA ALA A 112 6.61 -18.31 -24.56
C ALA A 112 6.83 -18.87 -23.15
N GLY A 113 6.01 -18.47 -22.17
CA GLY A 113 6.18 -18.86 -20.77
C GLY A 113 7.44 -18.30 -20.12
N ALA A 114 7.92 -17.14 -20.58
CA ALA A 114 9.12 -16.49 -20.06
C ALA A 114 8.81 -15.05 -19.62
N LEU A 115 9.32 -14.68 -18.45
CA LEU A 115 9.19 -13.36 -17.85
C LEU A 115 10.59 -12.76 -17.64
N ALA A 116 10.76 -11.49 -18.00
CA ALA A 116 11.98 -10.74 -17.72
C ALA A 116 12.12 -10.47 -16.22
N ARG A 117 13.33 -10.16 -15.74
CA ARG A 117 13.50 -9.69 -14.35
C ARG A 117 12.78 -8.36 -14.14
N ALA A 118 11.80 -8.33 -13.24
CA ALA A 118 11.08 -7.11 -12.88
C ALA A 118 11.95 -6.17 -12.02
N ALA A 119 11.51 -4.93 -11.85
CA ALA A 119 12.15 -3.93 -10.99
C ALA A 119 11.10 -3.20 -10.11
N PRO A 120 10.48 -3.89 -9.13
CA PRO A 120 9.31 -3.37 -8.39
C PRO A 120 9.59 -2.07 -7.60
N GLY A 121 10.77 -1.96 -6.99
CA GLY A 121 11.20 -0.77 -6.26
C GLY A 121 11.41 0.43 -7.18
N ALA A 122 12.07 0.21 -8.33
CA ALA A 122 12.28 1.26 -9.32
C ALA A 122 10.97 1.69 -10.00
N GLN A 123 10.06 0.76 -10.33
CA GLN A 123 8.74 1.08 -10.89
C GLN A 123 7.95 1.96 -9.91
N LYS A 124 7.99 1.64 -8.61
CA LYS A 124 7.33 2.45 -7.59
C LYS A 124 7.87 3.87 -7.53
N ALA A 125 9.19 4.03 -7.51
CA ALA A 125 9.81 5.36 -7.53
C ALA A 125 9.47 6.13 -8.82
N LEU A 126 9.40 5.43 -9.96
CA LEU A 126 9.03 6.01 -11.24
C LEU A 126 7.56 6.46 -11.27
N VAL A 127 6.64 5.68 -10.69
CA VAL A 127 5.21 6.07 -10.56
C VAL A 127 5.08 7.32 -9.69
N ALA A 128 5.79 7.38 -8.56
CA ALA A 128 5.81 8.58 -7.72
C ALA A 128 6.38 9.80 -8.47
N ALA A 129 7.42 9.60 -9.30
CA ALA A 129 7.97 10.65 -10.14
C ALA A 129 6.99 11.08 -11.26
N PHE A 130 6.24 10.16 -11.85
CA PHE A 130 5.16 10.50 -12.77
C PHE A 130 4.10 11.37 -12.09
N GLU A 131 3.68 11.06 -10.87
CA GLU A 131 2.72 11.89 -10.13
C GLU A 131 3.25 13.31 -9.85
N GLU A 132 4.57 13.48 -9.74
CA GLU A 132 5.22 14.79 -9.56
C GLU A 132 5.31 15.58 -10.88
N TYR A 133 5.69 14.94 -11.98
CA TYR A 133 6.03 15.62 -13.25
C TYR A 133 4.90 15.62 -14.29
N ALA A 134 3.92 14.72 -14.18
CA ALA A 134 2.84 14.61 -15.16
C ALA A 134 2.02 15.91 -15.23
N PRO A 135 1.72 16.41 -16.44
CA PRO A 135 0.76 17.51 -16.59
C PRO A 135 -0.63 17.07 -16.11
N ASP A 136 -1.43 17.98 -15.53
CA ASP A 136 -2.78 17.73 -14.99
C ASP A 136 -3.74 16.91 -15.89
N ARG A 137 -3.49 16.86 -17.21
CA ARG A 137 -4.33 16.12 -18.18
C ARG A 137 -3.97 14.64 -18.31
N TYR A 138 -2.84 14.21 -17.76
CA TYR A 138 -2.35 12.84 -17.81
C TYR A 138 -2.74 12.10 -16.55
N ASP A 139 -3.33 10.93 -16.74
CA ASP A 139 -3.42 9.95 -15.66
C ASP A 139 -2.07 9.22 -15.52
N VAL A 140 -1.83 8.65 -14.34
CA VAL A 140 -0.64 7.85 -14.02
C VAL A 140 -1.08 6.47 -13.58
N GLY A 141 -0.39 5.43 -14.05
CA GLY A 141 -0.68 4.07 -13.63
C GLY A 141 0.42 3.07 -13.99
N ILE A 142 0.11 1.80 -13.78
CA ILE A 142 0.92 0.67 -14.23
C ILE A 142 0.05 -0.28 -15.05
N GLU A 143 0.69 -1.14 -15.82
CA GLU A 143 0.01 -2.14 -16.64
C GLU A 143 0.35 -3.57 -16.17
N CYS A 144 -0.46 -4.54 -16.61
CA CYS A 144 -0.12 -5.94 -16.45
C CYS A 144 1.18 -6.28 -17.20
N THR A 145 1.88 -7.32 -16.76
CA THR A 145 3.06 -7.79 -17.48
C THR A 145 2.68 -8.29 -18.85
N HIS A 146 3.31 -7.83 -19.93
CA HIS A 146 2.99 -8.33 -21.27
C HIS A 146 4.12 -8.08 -22.27
N HIS A 147 4.04 -8.78 -23.41
CA HIS A 147 4.94 -8.70 -24.57
C HIS A 147 6.43 -8.92 -24.26
N GLY A 148 7.27 -8.91 -25.30
CA GLY A 148 8.72 -8.99 -25.18
C GLY A 148 9.38 -7.63 -24.92
N PRO A 149 10.70 -7.60 -24.71
CA PRO A 149 11.58 -8.75 -24.62
C PRO A 149 11.39 -9.50 -23.29
N SER A 150 11.64 -10.80 -23.26
CA SER A 150 11.55 -11.60 -22.02
C SER A 150 12.87 -12.23 -21.63
N VAL A 151 13.90 -12.10 -22.48
CA VAL A 151 15.24 -12.64 -22.26
C VAL A 151 16.20 -11.48 -22.02
N MET A 152 16.43 -11.16 -20.75
CA MET A 152 17.37 -10.13 -20.27
C MET A 152 17.97 -10.60 -18.94
N ASP A 153 19.24 -10.28 -18.71
CA ASP A 153 19.94 -10.60 -17.46
C ASP A 153 19.76 -9.51 -16.39
N VAL A 154 19.33 -8.31 -16.81
CA VAL A 154 19.14 -7.15 -15.92
C VAL A 154 17.66 -6.84 -15.66
N PRO A 155 17.32 -6.33 -14.45
CA PRO A 155 15.99 -5.81 -14.18
C PRO A 155 15.59 -4.76 -15.21
N SER A 156 14.36 -4.82 -15.72
CA SER A 156 13.92 -3.92 -16.78
C SER A 156 12.43 -3.61 -16.74
N MET A 157 12.05 -2.50 -17.35
CA MET A 157 10.65 -2.12 -17.53
C MET A 157 10.46 -1.21 -18.75
N PHE A 158 9.23 -1.18 -19.25
CA PHE A 158 8.77 -0.14 -20.16
C PHE A 158 8.34 1.08 -19.37
N VAL A 159 8.62 2.25 -19.92
CA VAL A 159 8.30 3.57 -19.38
C VAL A 159 7.63 4.35 -20.49
N GLU A 160 6.32 4.54 -20.40
CA GLU A 160 5.51 4.80 -21.59
C GLU A 160 4.76 6.13 -21.58
N LEU A 161 4.64 6.69 -22.78
CA LEU A 161 3.81 7.84 -23.10
C LEU A 161 2.64 7.40 -23.97
N GLY A 162 1.42 7.56 -23.45
CA GLY A 162 0.21 7.11 -24.10
C GLY A 162 -0.86 8.19 -24.27
N SER A 163 -1.86 7.94 -25.12
CA SER A 163 -2.18 6.62 -25.71
C SER A 163 -2.32 6.63 -27.23
N GLY A 164 -2.10 7.78 -27.88
CA GLY A 164 -2.16 7.93 -29.34
C GLY A 164 -1.27 9.06 -29.85
N GLU A 165 -1.34 9.30 -31.16
CA GLU A 165 -0.45 10.25 -31.88
C GLU A 165 -0.41 11.65 -31.24
N SER A 166 -1.55 12.17 -30.74
CA SER A 166 -1.60 13.48 -30.08
C SER A 166 -0.84 13.55 -28.77
N GLU A 167 -0.67 12.43 -28.08
CA GLU A 167 0.11 12.34 -26.85
C GLU A 167 1.57 11.99 -27.16
N TRP A 168 1.83 11.13 -28.14
CA TRP A 168 3.20 10.81 -28.59
C TRP A 168 3.95 12.05 -29.10
N GLU A 169 3.24 12.99 -29.74
CA GLU A 169 3.78 14.29 -30.19
C GLU A 169 3.76 15.38 -29.11
N ASP A 170 3.23 15.12 -27.90
CA ASP A 170 3.11 16.13 -26.85
C ASP A 170 4.43 16.33 -26.09
N GLU A 171 5.04 17.50 -26.30
CA GLU A 171 6.30 17.90 -25.65
C GLU A 171 6.20 17.83 -24.12
N ALA A 172 5.06 18.22 -23.54
CA ALA A 172 4.90 18.22 -22.08
C ALA A 172 4.82 16.79 -21.51
N GLY A 173 4.14 15.88 -22.20
CA GLY A 173 4.08 14.46 -21.81
C GLY A 173 5.44 13.77 -21.95
N ALA A 174 6.11 13.95 -23.09
CA ALA A 174 7.45 13.39 -23.32
C ALA A 174 8.48 13.94 -22.32
N ARG A 175 8.39 15.23 -21.97
CA ARG A 175 9.24 15.85 -20.96
C ARG A 175 8.97 15.29 -19.56
N ALA A 176 7.71 15.07 -19.19
CA ALA A 176 7.37 14.47 -17.90
C ALA A 176 7.95 13.06 -17.77
N VAL A 177 7.91 12.25 -18.84
CA VAL A 177 8.56 10.94 -18.86
C VAL A 177 10.08 11.06 -18.68
N ALA A 178 10.72 11.99 -19.40
CA ALA A 178 12.14 12.23 -19.29
C ALA A 178 12.57 12.68 -17.88
N GLU A 179 11.84 13.62 -17.27
CA GLU A 179 12.10 14.11 -15.92
C GLU A 179 11.90 12.98 -14.89
N ALA A 180 10.87 12.14 -15.05
CA ALA A 180 10.64 10.98 -14.17
C ALA A 180 11.74 9.92 -14.26
N VAL A 181 12.23 9.60 -15.48
CA VAL A 181 13.37 8.68 -15.67
C VAL A 181 14.63 9.18 -14.99
N LEU A 182 14.91 10.48 -15.06
CA LEU A 182 16.08 11.07 -14.43
C LEU A 182 15.94 11.14 -12.90
N ALA A 183 14.72 11.32 -12.38
CA ALA A 183 14.46 11.44 -10.94
C ALA A 183 14.70 10.13 -10.17
N VAL A 184 14.70 8.98 -10.83
CA VAL A 184 14.98 7.67 -10.21
C VAL A 184 16.47 7.30 -10.17
N GLU A 185 17.36 8.27 -10.40
CA GLU A 185 18.81 8.11 -10.22
C GLU A 185 19.14 7.48 -8.86
N GLY A 186 19.92 6.39 -8.87
CA GLY A 186 20.36 5.71 -7.65
C GLY A 186 19.30 4.84 -6.96
N VAL A 187 18.09 4.71 -7.53
CA VAL A 187 17.07 3.79 -7.03
C VAL A 187 17.38 2.37 -7.50
N ALA A 188 17.54 1.44 -6.56
CA ALA A 188 17.73 0.03 -6.87
C ALA A 188 16.42 -0.63 -7.37
N ALA A 189 16.55 -1.67 -8.21
CA ALA A 189 15.42 -2.43 -8.74
C ALA A 189 14.46 -2.93 -7.63
N ASP A 190 15.00 -3.26 -6.46
CA ASP A 190 14.29 -3.84 -5.32
C ASP A 190 14.30 -2.92 -4.08
N ALA A 191 14.33 -1.59 -4.24
CA ALA A 191 14.46 -0.63 -3.14
C ALA A 191 13.29 -0.57 -2.11
N SER A 192 12.31 -1.48 -2.18
CA SER A 192 11.14 -1.53 -1.28
C SER A 192 11.32 -2.55 -0.15
N PRO A 193 10.72 -2.34 1.04
CA PRO A 193 10.77 -3.33 2.11
C PRO A 193 10.11 -4.65 1.73
N HIS A 194 9.03 -4.61 0.93
CA HIS A 194 8.22 -5.79 0.64
C HIS A 194 7.70 -5.80 -0.80
N HIS A 195 7.78 -6.97 -1.44
CA HIS A 195 7.29 -7.18 -2.79
C HIS A 195 6.15 -8.19 -2.83
N LEU A 196 5.19 -7.93 -3.71
CA LEU A 196 4.13 -8.88 -4.04
C LEU A 196 3.88 -8.96 -5.56
N VAL A 197 3.16 -9.99 -5.98
CA VAL A 197 2.72 -10.18 -7.38
C VAL A 197 1.20 -10.08 -7.51
N GLY A 198 0.73 -9.78 -8.71
CA GLY A 198 -0.70 -9.66 -9.00
C GLY A 198 -1.22 -10.80 -9.86
N PHE A 199 -2.41 -11.32 -9.54
CA PHE A 199 -3.12 -12.24 -10.42
C PHE A 199 -4.58 -11.81 -10.62
N GLY A 200 -5.01 -11.75 -11.88
CA GLY A 200 -6.35 -11.36 -12.32
C GLY A 200 -6.50 -9.87 -12.58
N GLY A 201 -7.71 -9.50 -13.04
CA GLY A 201 -8.04 -8.13 -13.44
C GLY A 201 -7.77 -7.85 -14.91
N GLY A 202 -7.94 -6.59 -15.29
CA GLY A 202 -7.70 -6.11 -16.65
C GLY A 202 -6.28 -5.61 -16.89
N HIS A 203 -6.04 -5.04 -18.06
CA HIS A 203 -4.73 -4.55 -18.49
C HIS A 203 -4.14 -3.42 -17.61
N TYR A 204 -4.95 -2.48 -17.14
CA TYR A 204 -4.51 -1.33 -16.31
C TYR A 204 -4.59 -1.54 -14.79
N VAL A 205 -4.83 -2.79 -14.35
CA VAL A 205 -4.55 -3.29 -12.99
C VAL A 205 -4.79 -2.29 -11.81
N PRO A 206 -6.00 -1.74 -11.63
CA PRO A 206 -6.22 -0.64 -10.67
C PRO A 206 -5.96 -1.00 -9.20
N ARG A 207 -6.02 -2.28 -8.82
CA ARG A 207 -5.66 -2.72 -7.46
C ARG A 207 -4.14 -2.65 -7.25
N PRO A 208 -3.31 -3.31 -8.09
CA PRO A 208 -1.86 -3.09 -8.08
C PRO A 208 -1.44 -1.62 -8.13
N THR A 209 -2.07 -0.78 -8.97
CA THR A 209 -1.76 0.65 -9.04
C THR A 209 -1.94 1.35 -7.69
N ARG A 210 -3.05 1.10 -6.97
CA ARG A 210 -3.26 1.64 -5.62
C ARG A 210 -2.24 1.12 -4.62
N ILE A 211 -1.86 -0.16 -4.69
CA ILE A 211 -0.85 -0.72 -3.78
C ILE A 211 0.49 0.00 -3.95
N VAL A 212 0.92 0.22 -5.20
CA VAL A 212 2.16 0.93 -5.51
C VAL A 212 2.13 2.37 -4.99
N GLY A 213 1.01 3.09 -5.19
CA GLY A 213 0.90 4.52 -4.82
C GLY A 213 0.54 4.79 -3.35
N GLU A 214 -0.13 3.87 -2.66
CA GLU A 214 -0.77 4.15 -1.35
C GLU A 214 -0.23 3.31 -0.18
N THR A 215 0.75 2.43 -0.40
CA THR A 215 1.37 1.60 0.65
C THR A 215 2.89 1.61 0.51
N ALA A 216 3.64 0.97 1.39
CA ALA A 216 5.08 0.75 1.32
C ALA A 216 5.46 -0.40 0.38
N TRP A 217 4.51 -1.26 0.00
CA TRP A 217 4.72 -2.40 -0.89
C TRP A 217 5.01 -1.98 -2.33
N SER A 218 5.86 -2.77 -2.99
CA SER A 218 6.02 -2.73 -4.45
C SER A 218 5.38 -3.96 -5.09
N VAL A 219 4.93 -3.80 -6.33
CA VAL A 219 4.31 -4.88 -7.11
C VAL A 219 5.24 -5.28 -8.25
N GLY A 220 5.55 -6.57 -8.36
CA GLY A 220 6.29 -7.14 -9.48
C GLY A 220 5.35 -7.52 -10.62
N HIS A 221 5.52 -8.73 -11.15
CA HIS A 221 4.71 -9.21 -12.26
C HIS A 221 3.22 -9.28 -11.91
N ILE A 222 2.40 -8.99 -12.91
CA ILE A 222 0.95 -9.02 -12.81
C ILE A 222 0.38 -9.78 -14.00
N ALA A 223 -0.27 -10.91 -13.74
CA ALA A 223 -0.98 -11.70 -14.75
C ALA A 223 -2.45 -11.26 -14.83
N ALA A 224 -2.86 -10.62 -15.93
CA ALA A 224 -4.26 -10.28 -16.16
C ALA A 224 -5.12 -11.54 -16.42
N ASP A 225 -6.46 -11.41 -16.35
CA ASP A 225 -7.36 -12.56 -16.49
C ASP A 225 -7.18 -13.32 -17.82
N TRP A 226 -6.96 -12.61 -18.93
CA TRP A 226 -6.72 -13.25 -20.24
C TRP A 226 -5.38 -13.99 -20.29
N GLN A 227 -4.40 -13.57 -19.51
CA GLN A 227 -3.09 -14.22 -19.43
C GLN A 227 -3.16 -15.49 -18.58
N LEU A 228 -4.05 -15.49 -17.58
CA LEU A 228 -4.35 -16.70 -16.83
C LEU A 228 -5.06 -17.75 -17.69
N ASP A 229 -5.92 -17.31 -18.61
CA ASP A 229 -6.52 -18.19 -19.62
C ASP A 229 -5.42 -18.75 -20.56
N GLU A 230 -4.50 -17.92 -21.04
CA GLU A 230 -3.37 -18.38 -21.87
C GLU A 230 -2.44 -19.35 -21.12
N LEU A 231 -2.13 -19.04 -19.85
CA LEU A 231 -1.36 -19.92 -18.96
C LEU A 231 -2.06 -21.26 -18.78
N ALA A 232 -3.38 -21.31 -18.63
CA ALA A 232 -4.13 -22.55 -18.48
C ALA A 232 -3.99 -23.48 -19.70
N GLU A 233 -3.82 -22.91 -20.90
CA GLU A 233 -3.61 -23.63 -22.15
C GLU A 233 -2.12 -23.93 -22.43
N LEU A 234 -1.20 -23.38 -21.63
CA LEU A 234 0.24 -23.61 -21.78
C LEU A 234 0.62 -25.02 -21.31
N GLY A 235 1.21 -25.80 -22.23
CA GLY A 235 1.95 -27.02 -21.91
C GLY A 235 1.23 -28.00 -20.99
N ASP A 236 2.00 -28.65 -20.13
CA ASP A 236 1.48 -29.51 -19.06
C ASP A 236 1.46 -28.77 -17.71
N ALA A 237 1.07 -29.48 -16.65
CA ALA A 237 0.93 -28.87 -15.32
C ALA A 237 2.28 -28.39 -14.76
N ASP A 238 3.39 -29.05 -15.12
CA ASP A 238 4.72 -28.67 -14.65
C ASP A 238 5.14 -27.36 -15.33
N ALA A 239 4.90 -27.22 -16.64
CA ALA A 239 5.15 -25.96 -17.34
C ALA A 239 4.37 -24.77 -16.75
N ARG A 240 3.09 -24.97 -16.42
CA ARG A 240 2.28 -23.92 -15.76
C ARG A 240 2.80 -23.57 -14.38
N ARG A 241 3.18 -24.59 -13.61
CA ARG A 241 3.77 -24.41 -12.28
C ARG A 241 5.08 -23.63 -12.36
N ASP A 242 5.91 -23.91 -13.35
CA ASP A 242 7.19 -23.22 -13.56
C ASP A 242 6.98 -21.74 -13.91
N VAL A 243 5.99 -21.41 -14.75
CA VAL A 243 5.65 -20.00 -15.02
C VAL A 243 5.15 -19.30 -13.76
N VAL A 244 4.26 -19.92 -12.98
CA VAL A 244 3.80 -19.31 -11.72
C VAL A 244 4.97 -19.14 -10.73
N ALA A 245 5.89 -20.09 -10.63
CA ALA A 245 7.10 -19.91 -9.83
C ALA A 245 7.96 -18.73 -10.32
N GLN A 246 8.13 -18.62 -11.64
CA GLN A 246 8.87 -17.53 -12.28
C GLN A 246 8.25 -16.16 -11.97
N VAL A 247 6.93 -16.03 -11.87
CA VAL A 247 6.24 -14.77 -11.50
C VAL A 247 6.78 -14.23 -10.17
N PHE A 248 6.98 -15.10 -9.18
CA PHE A 248 7.52 -14.71 -7.87
C PHE A 248 9.04 -14.49 -7.92
N GLU A 249 9.79 -15.42 -8.52
CA GLU A 249 11.25 -15.36 -8.59
C GLU A 249 11.74 -14.11 -9.33
N GLN A 250 11.15 -13.81 -10.50
CA GLN A 250 11.49 -12.63 -11.29
C GLN A 250 10.98 -11.32 -10.69
N SER A 251 10.13 -11.40 -9.67
CA SER A 251 9.65 -10.25 -8.90
C SER A 251 10.36 -10.05 -7.56
N ALA A 252 11.25 -10.98 -7.17
CA ALA A 252 11.78 -11.06 -5.81
C ALA A 252 10.68 -10.93 -4.74
N ALA A 253 9.58 -11.67 -4.94
CA ALA A 253 8.36 -11.55 -4.12
C ALA A 253 7.99 -12.88 -3.45
N GLU A 254 7.35 -12.80 -2.28
CA GLU A 254 6.85 -13.97 -1.54
C GLU A 254 5.32 -13.96 -1.36
N TYR A 255 4.68 -12.85 -1.73
CA TYR A 255 3.27 -12.58 -1.50
C TYR A 255 2.52 -12.33 -2.80
N ALA A 256 1.23 -12.61 -2.82
CA ALA A 256 0.37 -12.36 -3.96
C ALA A 256 -0.96 -11.73 -3.56
N VAL A 257 -1.45 -10.80 -4.37
CA VAL A 257 -2.85 -10.39 -4.37
C VAL A 257 -3.57 -11.03 -5.54
N VAL A 258 -4.73 -11.62 -5.28
CA VAL A 258 -5.53 -12.31 -6.29
C VAL A 258 -6.88 -11.60 -6.44
N ASP A 259 -7.20 -11.16 -7.66
CA ASP A 259 -8.50 -10.61 -7.97
C ASP A 259 -9.53 -11.71 -8.31
N GLY A 260 -10.70 -11.60 -7.70
CA GLY A 260 -11.76 -12.61 -7.78
C GLY A 260 -11.48 -13.92 -7.04
N ASP A 261 -12.37 -14.90 -7.26
CA ASP A 261 -12.27 -16.23 -6.66
C ASP A 261 -11.57 -17.20 -7.63
N LYS A 262 -10.35 -17.59 -7.27
CA LYS A 262 -9.47 -18.44 -8.08
C LYS A 262 -8.82 -19.53 -7.19
N PRO A 263 -9.61 -20.49 -6.67
CA PRO A 263 -9.15 -21.43 -5.65
C PRO A 263 -8.00 -22.32 -6.12
N ASP A 264 -8.01 -22.76 -7.38
CA ASP A 264 -6.94 -23.61 -7.94
C ASP A 264 -5.60 -22.85 -8.03
N LEU A 265 -5.65 -21.57 -8.41
CA LEU A 265 -4.46 -20.70 -8.43
C LEU A 265 -3.95 -20.45 -7.01
N LYS A 266 -4.83 -20.15 -6.05
CA LYS A 266 -4.45 -19.94 -4.65
C LYS A 266 -3.82 -21.19 -4.05
N ALA A 267 -4.34 -22.38 -4.38
CA ALA A 267 -3.75 -23.65 -3.96
C ALA A 267 -2.36 -23.86 -4.58
N LEU A 268 -2.18 -23.55 -5.87
CA LEU A 268 -0.86 -23.63 -6.52
C LEU A 268 0.16 -22.68 -5.88
N VAL A 269 -0.25 -21.45 -5.54
CA VAL A 269 0.61 -20.47 -4.85
C VAL A 269 1.06 -21.02 -3.48
N ASP A 270 0.15 -21.60 -2.70
CA ASP A 270 0.46 -22.24 -1.41
C ASP A 270 1.39 -23.46 -1.58
N GLU A 271 1.15 -24.31 -2.58
CA GLU A 271 2.01 -25.45 -2.91
C GLU A 271 3.43 -25.05 -3.33
N LEU A 272 3.59 -23.86 -3.89
CA LEU A 272 4.88 -23.25 -4.22
C LEU A 272 5.59 -22.63 -3.00
N GLY A 273 4.90 -22.49 -1.87
CA GLY A 273 5.44 -21.92 -0.64
C GLY A 273 5.26 -20.41 -0.51
N TYR A 274 4.40 -19.80 -1.34
CA TYR A 274 4.09 -18.37 -1.33
C TYR A 274 2.75 -18.10 -0.65
N ARG A 275 2.51 -16.85 -0.21
CA ARG A 275 1.29 -16.50 0.54
C ARG A 275 0.37 -15.58 -0.26
N VAL A 276 -0.90 -15.96 -0.38
CA VAL A 276 -1.94 -15.05 -0.88
C VAL A 276 -2.45 -14.18 0.27
N VAL A 277 -2.50 -12.86 0.05
CA VAL A 277 -2.95 -11.86 1.03
C VAL A 277 -4.03 -10.95 0.43
N SER A 278 -4.82 -10.32 1.30
CA SER A 278 -5.84 -9.35 0.88
C SER A 278 -5.24 -7.94 0.70
N GLU A 279 -5.94 -7.04 -0.01
CA GLU A 279 -5.54 -5.62 -0.07
C GLU A 279 -5.59 -4.97 1.32
N THR A 280 -6.47 -5.43 2.22
CA THR A 280 -6.49 -4.99 3.61
C THR A 280 -5.21 -5.41 4.33
N TRP A 281 -4.80 -6.66 4.20
CA TRP A 281 -3.55 -7.14 4.82
C TRP A 281 -2.35 -6.31 4.36
N VAL A 282 -2.23 -6.04 3.05
CA VAL A 282 -1.14 -5.22 2.48
C VAL A 282 -1.11 -3.81 3.07
N ARG A 283 -2.27 -3.16 3.21
CA ARG A 283 -2.38 -1.79 3.75
C ARG A 283 -2.10 -1.71 5.23
N GLU A 284 -2.58 -2.67 6.01
CA GLU A 284 -2.40 -2.66 7.46
C GLU A 284 -0.97 -3.04 7.85
N VAL A 285 -0.35 -3.98 7.11
CA VAL A 285 1.05 -4.33 7.31
C VAL A 285 1.98 -3.20 6.91
N ASP A 286 1.74 -2.61 5.74
CA ASP A 286 2.54 -1.52 5.19
C ASP A 286 4.04 -1.84 5.18
N ASP A 287 4.90 -1.10 5.88
CA ASP A 287 6.35 -1.31 5.96
C ASP A 287 6.82 -2.21 7.10
N ARG A 288 5.90 -2.75 7.91
CA ARG A 288 6.23 -3.48 9.15
C ARG A 288 7.07 -4.74 8.91
N PRO A 289 7.92 -5.15 9.87
CA PRO A 289 8.68 -6.40 9.77
C PRO A 289 7.77 -7.63 9.67
N LEU A 290 7.91 -8.42 8.60
CA LEU A 290 7.03 -9.57 8.33
C LEU A 290 7.10 -10.68 9.40
N ASP A 291 8.27 -10.88 10.00
CA ASP A 291 8.44 -11.80 11.14
C ASP A 291 7.57 -11.38 12.34
N LEU A 292 7.52 -10.08 12.63
CA LEU A 292 6.69 -9.54 13.71
C LEU A 292 5.20 -9.70 13.38
N VAL A 293 4.80 -9.39 12.14
CA VAL A 293 3.42 -9.58 11.67
C VAL A 293 3.00 -11.04 11.82
N ALA A 294 3.83 -11.99 11.41
CA ALA A 294 3.53 -13.41 11.53
C ALA A 294 3.40 -13.88 13.00
N GLU A 295 4.25 -13.35 13.88
CA GLU A 295 4.19 -13.63 15.32
C GLU A 295 2.89 -13.07 15.95
N LEU A 296 2.52 -11.84 15.59
CA LEU A 296 1.30 -11.18 16.07
C LEU A 296 0.02 -11.86 15.54
N GLU A 297 -0.02 -12.26 14.26
CA GLU A 297 -1.15 -13.02 13.72
C GLU A 297 -1.33 -14.37 14.41
N SER A 298 -0.24 -14.98 14.89
CA SER A 298 -0.27 -16.25 15.62
C SER A 298 -0.74 -16.10 17.07
N GLU A 299 -0.30 -15.05 17.78
CA GLU A 299 -0.62 -14.83 19.19
C GLU A 299 -1.99 -14.15 19.40
N LEU A 300 -2.40 -13.29 18.45
CA LEU A 300 -3.66 -12.55 18.47
C LEU A 300 -4.65 -13.17 17.47
N THR A 301 -4.85 -12.50 16.33
CA THR A 301 -5.77 -12.87 15.26
C THR A 301 -5.18 -12.48 13.90
N PRO A 302 -5.60 -13.07 12.77
CA PRO A 302 -5.18 -12.60 11.45
C PRO A 302 -5.56 -11.14 11.18
N VAL A 303 -4.81 -10.44 10.32
CA VAL A 303 -5.14 -9.05 9.91
C VAL A 303 -6.51 -8.97 9.26
N ASP A 304 -6.84 -9.97 8.45
CA ASP A 304 -8.15 -10.11 7.80
C ASP A 304 -9.31 -10.34 8.79
N GLU A 305 -9.00 -10.78 10.01
CA GLU A 305 -9.97 -11.01 11.10
C GLU A 305 -10.00 -9.87 12.13
N GLY A 306 -9.18 -8.83 11.97
CA GLY A 306 -9.23 -7.63 12.80
C GLY A 306 -7.95 -7.26 13.55
N LEU A 307 -6.80 -7.86 13.25
CA LEU A 307 -5.53 -7.38 13.83
C LEU A 307 -5.18 -6.00 13.25
N ARG A 308 -4.88 -5.05 14.13
CA ARG A 308 -4.39 -3.71 13.80
C ARG A 308 -3.12 -3.42 14.58
N PHE A 309 -2.30 -2.52 14.07
CA PHE A 309 -0.97 -2.25 14.61
C PHE A 309 -0.95 -0.88 15.26
N GLY A 310 -0.22 -0.77 16.38
CA GLY A 310 0.05 0.52 17.00
C GLY A 310 1.31 1.17 16.42
N VAL A 311 1.65 2.34 16.96
CA VAL A 311 2.72 3.20 16.42
C VAL A 311 4.12 2.60 16.55
N ASP A 312 4.37 1.77 17.56
CA ASP A 312 5.70 1.21 17.84
C ASP A 312 5.96 -0.15 17.17
N SER A 313 5.20 -0.49 16.12
CA SER A 313 5.30 -1.77 15.40
C SER A 313 6.33 -1.77 14.26
N GLU A 314 7.11 -0.70 14.12
CA GLU A 314 8.10 -0.50 13.05
C GLU A 314 9.40 -1.31 13.26
N GLU A 315 9.69 -1.73 14.50
CA GLU A 315 10.87 -2.54 14.83
C GLU A 315 10.47 -3.89 15.44
N ARG A 316 11.32 -4.91 15.24
CA ARG A 316 11.14 -6.18 15.95
C ARG A 316 11.34 -5.96 17.43
N ALA A 317 10.27 -6.16 18.20
CA ALA A 317 10.29 -5.93 19.63
C ALA A 317 9.69 -7.11 20.38
N GLU A 318 10.22 -7.35 21.59
CA GLU A 318 9.57 -8.24 22.55
C GLU A 318 8.24 -7.62 22.98
N PHE A 319 7.22 -8.46 23.10
CA PHE A 319 5.90 -8.05 23.57
C PHE A 319 5.30 -9.12 24.48
N SER A 320 4.28 -8.71 25.23
CA SER A 320 3.41 -9.59 25.99
C SER A 320 1.96 -9.33 25.61
N VAL A 321 1.14 -10.39 25.64
CA VAL A 321 -0.28 -10.30 25.30
C VAL A 321 -1.09 -10.03 26.56
N VAL A 322 -1.96 -9.02 26.49
CA VAL A 322 -2.87 -8.58 27.56
C VAL A 322 -4.31 -8.60 27.06
N ASP A 323 -5.26 -8.80 27.98
CA ASP A 323 -6.69 -8.59 27.70
C ASP A 323 -7.00 -7.09 27.79
N LEU A 324 -7.64 -6.52 26.78
CA LEU A 324 -8.08 -5.13 26.83
C LEU A 324 -9.30 -4.96 27.74
N PRO A 325 -9.42 -3.84 28.48
CA PRO A 325 -10.51 -3.61 29.42
C PRO A 325 -11.82 -3.32 28.68
N SER A 326 -12.53 -4.39 28.30
CA SER A 326 -13.63 -4.33 27.32
C SER A 326 -14.74 -3.34 27.69
N GLU A 327 -15.20 -3.34 28.95
CA GLU A 327 -16.26 -2.43 29.39
C GLU A 327 -15.80 -0.96 29.41
N LEU A 328 -14.53 -0.71 29.76
CA LEU A 328 -13.96 0.64 29.74
C LEU A 328 -13.79 1.14 28.30
N LEU A 329 -13.33 0.27 27.39
CA LEU A 329 -13.19 0.59 25.97
C LEU A 329 -14.55 0.85 25.31
N GLU A 330 -15.58 0.06 25.60
CA GLU A 330 -16.93 0.33 25.08
C GLU A 330 -17.43 1.72 25.49
N GLU A 331 -17.16 2.11 26.74
CA GLU A 331 -17.52 3.42 27.28
C GLU A 331 -16.70 4.56 26.67
N ALA A 332 -15.38 4.40 26.57
CA ALA A 332 -14.50 5.39 25.93
C ALA A 332 -14.85 5.59 24.44
N GLN A 333 -15.10 4.49 23.69
CA GLN A 333 -15.51 4.56 22.28
C GLN A 333 -16.90 5.15 22.08
N ALA A 334 -17.75 5.18 23.11
CA ALA A 334 -19.04 5.87 23.06
C ALA A 334 -18.90 7.38 23.26
N VAL A 335 -17.85 7.82 23.98
CA VAL A 335 -17.48 9.23 24.13
C VAL A 335 -16.81 9.76 22.87
N ASP A 336 -15.72 9.10 22.46
CA ASP A 336 -14.94 9.47 21.28
C ASP A 336 -14.24 8.23 20.71
N ALA A 337 -14.78 7.69 19.61
CA ALA A 337 -14.26 6.48 18.97
C ALA A 337 -12.87 6.69 18.36
N ASP A 338 -12.62 7.85 17.76
CA ASP A 338 -11.36 8.14 17.07
C ASP A 338 -10.25 8.35 18.10
N ALA A 339 -10.51 9.14 19.15
CA ALA A 339 -9.54 9.36 20.24
C ALA A 339 -9.25 8.08 21.03
N THR A 340 -10.26 7.21 21.22
CA THR A 340 -10.04 5.90 21.86
C THR A 340 -9.12 5.03 21.02
N ARG A 341 -9.33 5.01 19.70
CA ARG A 341 -8.48 4.25 18.80
C ARG A 341 -7.04 4.77 18.80
N GLU A 342 -6.84 6.08 18.67
CA GLU A 342 -5.52 6.71 18.73
C GLU A 342 -4.80 6.39 20.06
N THR A 343 -5.56 6.37 21.16
CA THR A 343 -5.06 5.98 22.48
C THR A 343 -4.58 4.52 22.48
N VAL A 344 -5.36 3.57 21.94
CA VAL A 344 -4.94 2.17 21.84
C VAL A 344 -3.71 2.00 20.93
N GLU A 345 -3.70 2.66 19.78
CA GLU A 345 -2.57 2.64 18.83
C GLU A 345 -1.27 3.19 19.46
N SER A 346 -1.38 4.16 20.37
CA SER A 346 -0.22 4.81 21.01
C SER A 346 0.50 3.96 22.06
N TYR A 347 -0.15 2.93 22.60
CA TYR A 347 0.36 2.14 23.73
C TYR A 347 0.43 0.64 23.44
N THR A 348 0.24 0.23 22.18
CA THR A 348 0.27 -1.17 21.78
C THR A 348 1.21 -1.38 20.61
N VAL A 349 1.78 -2.57 20.52
CA VAL A 349 2.42 -3.07 19.30
C VAL A 349 1.34 -3.42 18.29
N ALA A 350 0.31 -4.13 18.76
CA ALA A 350 -0.86 -4.47 17.98
C ALA A 350 -2.04 -4.77 18.89
N PHE A 351 -3.24 -4.73 18.33
CA PHE A 351 -4.47 -4.96 19.04
C PHE A 351 -5.51 -5.60 18.13
N GLU A 352 -6.35 -6.43 18.74
CA GLU A 352 -7.52 -6.98 18.08
C GLU A 352 -8.59 -5.89 17.94
N THR A 353 -9.40 -6.03 16.90
CA THR A 353 -10.53 -5.17 16.66
C THR A 353 -11.76 -5.98 16.31
N ASP A 354 -12.93 -5.38 16.49
CA ASP A 354 -14.19 -5.87 15.99
C ASP A 354 -14.81 -4.90 14.96
N HIS A 355 -16.06 -5.15 14.55
CA HIS A 355 -16.80 -4.30 13.60
C HIS A 355 -15.99 -3.96 12.34
N ASN A 356 -15.43 -4.99 11.69
CA ASN A 356 -14.62 -4.87 10.47
C ASN A 356 -13.38 -3.96 10.62
N GLY A 357 -12.66 -4.03 11.75
CA GLY A 357 -11.40 -3.31 11.89
C GLY A 357 -11.51 -1.98 12.65
N SER A 358 -12.72 -1.52 12.99
CA SER A 358 -12.96 -0.13 13.38
C SER A 358 -12.82 0.14 14.88
N ARG A 359 -13.08 -0.84 15.73
CA ARG A 359 -13.18 -0.68 17.18
C ARG A 359 -12.20 -1.61 17.89
N ALA A 360 -11.41 -1.06 18.80
CA ALA A 360 -10.48 -1.84 19.61
C ALA A 360 -11.25 -2.75 20.58
N ALA A 361 -10.89 -4.03 20.61
CA ALA A 361 -11.57 -5.04 21.40
C ALA A 361 -10.66 -6.25 21.65
N GLY A 362 -11.02 -7.14 22.57
CA GLY A 362 -10.30 -8.40 22.76
C GLY A 362 -8.94 -8.20 23.40
N ARG A 363 -7.87 -8.64 22.74
CA ARG A 363 -6.50 -8.66 23.27
C ARG A 363 -5.60 -7.66 22.56
N ALA A 364 -4.49 -7.31 23.20
CA ALA A 364 -3.43 -6.49 22.62
C ALA A 364 -2.05 -7.03 22.97
N ALA A 365 -1.06 -6.70 22.14
CA ALA A 365 0.36 -6.87 22.40
C ALA A 365 0.94 -5.55 22.89
N VAL A 366 1.65 -5.57 24.01
CA VAL A 366 2.32 -4.40 24.63
C VAL A 366 3.78 -4.74 24.93
N HIS A 367 4.70 -3.76 24.88
CA HIS A 367 6.11 -4.02 25.19
C HIS A 367 6.32 -4.27 26.68
N GLU A 368 5.76 -3.39 27.52
CA GLU A 368 5.90 -3.43 28.96
C GLU A 368 4.55 -3.31 29.66
N GLU A 369 4.48 -3.79 30.90
CA GLU A 369 3.30 -3.63 31.76
C GLU A 369 2.94 -2.15 31.98
N SER A 370 3.94 -1.25 31.95
CA SER A 370 3.73 0.19 32.05
C SER A 370 2.99 0.80 30.84
N ASP A 371 3.09 0.19 29.66
CA ASP A 371 2.36 0.68 28.48
C ASP A 371 0.87 0.37 28.62
N TYR A 372 0.55 -0.81 29.13
CA TYR A 372 -0.83 -1.16 29.49
C TYR A 372 -1.38 -0.24 30.60
N ASP A 373 -0.58 0.06 31.62
CA ASP A 373 -0.98 1.01 32.65
C ASP A 373 -1.25 2.41 32.08
N ALA A 374 -0.39 2.88 31.18
CA ALA A 374 -0.54 4.18 30.51
C ALA A 374 -1.75 4.22 29.56
N LEU A 375 -2.05 3.09 28.88
CA LEU A 375 -3.25 2.91 28.09
C LEU A 375 -4.50 3.11 28.95
N VAL A 376 -4.59 2.40 30.07
CA VAL A 376 -5.73 2.50 31.00
C VAL A 376 -5.88 3.92 31.55
N ASP A 377 -4.78 4.54 31.98
CA ASP A 377 -4.80 5.91 32.51
C ASP A 377 -5.27 6.92 31.45
N SER A 378 -4.87 6.73 30.19
CA SER A 378 -5.31 7.59 29.08
C SER A 378 -6.79 7.39 28.73
N LEU A 379 -7.30 6.15 28.80
CA LEU A 379 -8.74 5.87 28.65
C LEU A 379 -9.55 6.49 29.80
N VAL A 380 -9.02 6.53 31.02
CA VAL A 380 -9.63 7.21 32.17
C VAL A 380 -9.73 8.71 31.91
N GLU A 381 -8.65 9.34 31.43
CA GLU A 381 -8.64 10.75 31.07
C GLU A 381 -9.66 11.06 29.97
N LEU A 382 -9.74 10.21 28.94
CA LEU A 382 -10.71 10.34 27.85
C LEU A 382 -12.15 10.23 28.37
N LEU A 383 -12.45 9.22 29.19
CA LEU A 383 -13.78 9.04 29.76
C LEU A 383 -14.18 10.22 30.67
N ALA A 384 -13.22 10.83 31.37
CA ALA A 384 -13.43 12.00 32.21
C ALA A 384 -13.79 13.27 31.42
N THR A 385 -13.59 13.29 30.08
CA THR A 385 -14.00 14.41 29.23
C THR A 385 -15.53 14.49 29.06
N ASP A 386 -16.26 13.38 29.21
CA ASP A 386 -17.72 13.35 29.20
C ASP A 386 -18.29 13.81 30.55
N THR A 387 -18.15 15.11 30.80
CA THR A 387 -18.66 15.79 32.00
C THR A 387 -20.19 15.88 32.05
N GLU A 388 -20.89 15.50 30.97
CA GLU A 388 -22.35 15.40 30.98
C GLU A 388 -22.80 14.08 31.61
N LYS A 389 -22.04 13.00 31.36
CA LYS A 389 -22.30 11.67 31.91
C LYS A 389 -21.67 11.47 33.29
N TYR A 390 -20.38 11.76 33.47
CA TYR A 390 -19.66 11.45 34.70
C TYR A 390 -19.23 12.71 35.47
N ASP A 391 -19.46 12.70 36.79
CA ASP A 391 -18.99 13.72 37.72
C ASP A 391 -17.49 13.53 38.07
N SER A 392 -17.01 12.29 38.03
CA SER A 392 -15.61 11.91 38.27
C SER A 392 -15.31 10.53 37.71
N VAL A 393 -14.10 10.32 37.20
CA VAL A 393 -13.55 9.03 36.79
C VAL A 393 -12.17 8.89 37.42
N GLU A 394 -11.93 7.80 38.15
CA GLU A 394 -10.68 7.58 38.90
C GLU A 394 -10.27 6.10 38.79
N ARG A 395 -8.97 5.83 38.67
CA ARG A 395 -8.41 4.46 38.76
C ARG A 395 -8.04 4.12 40.20
N ASP A 396 -8.47 2.95 40.67
CA ASP A 396 -8.17 2.40 42.00
C ASP A 396 -7.67 0.95 41.86
N GLY A 397 -6.36 0.81 41.59
CA GLY A 397 -5.73 -0.47 41.25
C GLY A 397 -6.28 -1.04 39.94
N ASP A 398 -6.81 -2.25 40.00
CA ASP A 398 -7.33 -3.02 38.85
C ASP A 398 -8.80 -2.69 38.54
N VAL A 399 -9.28 -1.51 38.97
CA VAL A 399 -10.66 -1.06 38.73
C VAL A 399 -10.68 0.44 38.45
N VAL A 400 -11.32 0.83 37.35
CA VAL A 400 -11.74 2.21 37.09
C VAL A 400 -13.13 2.45 37.66
N VAL A 401 -13.29 3.54 38.41
CA VAL A 401 -14.53 3.92 39.09
C VAL A 401 -15.03 5.24 38.52
N ALA A 402 -16.14 5.19 37.78
CA ALA A 402 -16.84 6.37 37.30
C ALA A 402 -18.09 6.65 38.14
N ARG A 403 -18.29 7.89 38.55
CA ARG A 403 -19.45 8.31 39.37
C ARG A 403 -20.30 9.29 38.60
N GLU A 404 -21.62 9.08 38.64
CA GLU A 404 -22.59 10.00 38.05
C GLU A 404 -23.73 10.29 39.03
N ARG A 405 -24.35 11.46 38.91
CA ARG A 405 -25.59 11.81 39.59
C ARG A 405 -26.78 11.72 38.64
N ALA A 406 -27.33 10.52 38.54
CA ALA A 406 -28.53 10.26 37.74
C ALA A 406 -29.82 10.63 38.47
N PHE A 407 -30.86 10.96 37.70
CA PHE A 407 -32.19 11.23 38.23
C PHE A 407 -32.81 9.96 38.87
N ASP A 408 -33.40 10.10 40.05
CA ASP A 408 -34.02 9.04 40.84
C ASP A 408 -35.55 9.26 40.92
N PRO A 409 -36.34 8.44 40.18
CA PRO A 409 -37.80 8.50 40.21
C PRO A 409 -38.41 8.32 41.59
N GLY A 410 -37.78 7.51 42.45
CA GLY A 410 -38.25 7.23 43.81
C GLY A 410 -38.09 8.44 44.72
N LYS A 411 -36.96 9.17 44.61
CA LYS A 411 -36.78 10.46 45.31
C LYS A 411 -37.77 11.50 44.80
N ALA A 412 -37.98 11.60 43.49
CA ALA A 412 -38.97 12.52 42.91
C ALA A 412 -40.40 12.23 43.40
N ALA A 413 -40.81 10.96 43.44
CA ALA A 413 -42.10 10.53 43.97
C ALA A 413 -42.24 10.83 45.47
N THR A 414 -41.18 10.64 46.26
CA THR A 414 -41.15 10.95 47.70
C THR A 414 -41.33 12.46 47.96
N LEU A 415 -40.81 13.30 47.06
CA LEU A 415 -41.02 14.75 47.09
C LEU A 415 -42.34 15.20 46.43
N GLY A 416 -43.20 14.26 46.07
CA GLY A 416 -44.55 14.53 45.54
C GLY A 416 -44.59 14.91 44.06
N VAL A 417 -43.56 14.58 43.27
CA VAL A 417 -43.52 14.81 41.82
C VAL A 417 -43.88 13.50 41.09
N PRO A 418 -45.12 13.31 40.63
CA PRO A 418 -45.50 12.15 39.82
C PRO A 418 -45.00 12.29 38.38
N GLU A 419 -44.95 11.17 37.64
CA GLU A 419 -44.62 11.17 36.21
C GLU A 419 -45.49 12.17 35.42
N GLY A 420 -44.84 13.03 34.64
CA GLY A 420 -45.49 14.12 33.92
C GLY A 420 -44.51 15.25 33.56
N PRO A 421 -45.01 16.43 33.12
CA PRO A 421 -44.15 17.51 32.64
C PRO A 421 -43.16 18.05 33.68
N ALA A 422 -43.53 18.08 34.96
CA ALA A 422 -42.64 18.49 36.05
C ALA A 422 -41.55 17.44 36.34
N PHE A 423 -41.89 16.16 36.22
CA PHE A 423 -40.94 15.06 36.34
C PHE A 423 -39.91 15.08 35.20
N GLY A 424 -40.37 15.26 33.96
CA GLY A 424 -39.48 15.41 32.80
C GLY A 424 -38.56 16.62 32.91
N LYS A 425 -39.03 17.73 33.48
CA LYS A 425 -38.18 18.90 33.77
C LYS A 425 -37.10 18.60 34.80
N LEU A 426 -37.43 17.93 35.90
CA LEU A 426 -36.43 17.51 36.89
C LEU A 426 -35.42 16.52 36.32
N ALA A 427 -35.88 15.55 35.52
CA ALA A 427 -35.00 14.61 34.82
C ALA A 427 -34.05 15.33 33.85
N ALA A 428 -34.52 16.38 33.18
CA ALA A 428 -33.71 17.23 32.30
C ALA A 428 -32.88 18.30 33.05
N GLY A 429 -32.68 18.19 34.37
CA GLY A 429 -31.84 19.12 35.13
C GLY A 429 -32.48 20.48 35.44
N HIS A 430 -33.80 20.62 35.30
CA HIS A 430 -34.51 21.88 35.58
C HIS A 430 -35.31 21.82 36.89
N ALA A 431 -35.16 22.85 37.73
CA ALA A 431 -35.95 22.98 38.95
C ALA A 431 -37.45 23.13 38.64
N VAL A 432 -38.31 22.58 39.50
CA VAL A 432 -39.77 22.68 39.36
C VAL A 432 -40.43 23.14 40.66
N GLU A 433 -41.62 23.72 40.56
CA GLU A 433 -42.47 24.00 41.71
C GLU A 433 -43.57 22.97 41.82
N VAL A 434 -43.67 22.33 42.99
CA VAL A 434 -44.74 21.39 43.33
C VAL A 434 -45.28 21.78 44.70
N ASN A 435 -46.61 21.93 44.80
CA ASN A 435 -47.30 22.30 46.04
C ASN A 435 -46.73 23.55 46.76
N GLY A 436 -46.26 24.54 45.99
CA GLY A 436 -45.71 25.79 46.53
C GLY A 436 -44.27 25.69 47.07
N SER A 437 -43.60 24.56 46.87
CA SER A 437 -42.17 24.37 47.19
C SER A 437 -41.36 24.18 45.91
N ARG A 438 -40.24 24.91 45.80
CA ARG A 438 -39.28 24.73 44.71
C ARG A 438 -38.39 23.52 44.99
N ILE A 439 -38.42 22.54 44.10
CA ILE A 439 -37.59 21.34 44.15
C ILE A 439 -36.43 21.52 43.16
N PRO A 440 -35.18 21.67 43.65
CA PRO A 440 -34.02 21.68 42.76
C PRO A 440 -33.71 20.26 42.25
N PRO A 441 -33.13 20.12 41.04
CA PRO A 441 -32.79 18.82 40.42
C PRO A 441 -31.90 17.95 41.31
N GLU A 442 -30.92 18.57 41.98
CA GLU A 442 -30.00 17.86 42.88
C GLU A 442 -30.69 17.09 44.00
N SER A 443 -31.89 17.50 44.42
CA SER A 443 -32.65 16.84 45.51
C SER A 443 -33.21 15.48 45.10
N VAL A 444 -33.31 15.22 43.80
CA VAL A 444 -33.88 14.01 43.21
C VAL A 444 -32.87 13.25 42.39
N ARG A 445 -31.57 13.53 42.58
CA ARG A 445 -30.48 12.75 41.99
C ARG A 445 -29.91 11.77 43.02
N THR A 446 -29.49 10.61 42.54
CA THR A 446 -28.78 9.58 43.32
C THR A 446 -27.45 9.31 42.64
N GLU A 447 -26.40 9.23 43.46
CA GLU A 447 -25.07 8.84 42.99
C GLU A 447 -25.13 7.37 42.54
N GLN A 448 -24.75 7.13 41.29
CA GLN A 448 -24.51 5.81 40.73
C GLN A 448 -23.02 5.66 40.54
N THR A 449 -22.52 4.44 40.78
CA THR A 449 -21.10 4.11 40.64
C THR A 449 -20.98 3.00 39.62
N HIS A 450 -20.29 3.29 38.54
CA HIS A 450 -19.89 2.35 37.50
C HIS A 450 -18.47 1.88 37.82
N ARG A 451 -18.20 0.59 37.63
CA ARG A 451 -16.91 -0.04 37.94
C ARG A 451 -16.49 -0.87 36.74
N PHE A 452 -15.36 -0.54 36.15
CA PHE A 452 -14.79 -1.21 35.00
C PHE A 452 -13.52 -1.95 35.45
N PRO A 453 -13.48 -3.30 35.38
CA PRO A 453 -12.26 -4.06 35.63
C PRO A 453 -11.20 -3.72 34.57
N VAL A 454 -9.93 -3.60 35.00
CA VAL A 454 -8.77 -3.33 34.14
C VAL A 454 -7.61 -4.25 34.44
#